data_AF-A0AA51RQS5-F1
#
_entry.id   AF-A0AA51RQS5-F1
#
_cell.length_a   1.000
_cell.length_b   1.000
_cell.length_c   1.000
_cell.angle_alpha   90.00
_cell.angle_beta   90.00
_cell.angle_gamma   90.00
#
_symmetry.space_group_name_H-M   'P 1'
#
loop_
_entity.id
_entity.type
_entity.pdbx_description
1 polymer ?
#
loop_
_entity_poly.entity_id
_entity_poly.type
_entity_poly.pdbx_seq_one_letter_code
_entity_poly.pdbx_strand_id
1 'polypeptide(L)'
;MNYRYFTPQDFTLQSLKESGEFRLIQDREIRRKILRLQRQYRFINEAQDNYQHALDNYIVPLINENIDLAHGRLITVNFKNDHRLSNLVMYTINDVESRIALYQHSLDFLNTLTSKTTTK
;
A
#
# COMPACT_ATOMS: atom_id res chain seq x y z
N MET A 1 12.66 5.38 -16.05
CA MET A 1 12.77 4.83 -14.69
C MET A 1 12.04 3.50 -14.66
N ASN A 2 12.67 2.43 -14.19
CA ASN A 2 12.09 1.09 -14.22
C ASN A 2 11.50 0.80 -12.83
N TYR A 3 10.20 1.07 -12.67
CA TYR A 3 9.50 0.82 -11.41
C TYR A 3 9.24 -0.68 -11.27
N ARG A 4 9.90 -1.32 -10.29
CA ARG A 4 9.60 -2.71 -9.91
C ARG A 4 8.45 -2.70 -8.92
N TYR A 5 7.22 -2.80 -9.42
CA TYR A 5 6.07 -3.10 -8.58
C TYR A 5 6.19 -4.54 -8.08
N PHE A 6 6.06 -4.75 -6.78
CA PHE A 6 5.85 -6.08 -6.24
C PHE A 6 4.39 -6.46 -6.54
N THR A 7 4.17 -7.19 -7.62
CA THR A 7 2.88 -7.85 -7.89
C THR A 7 2.90 -9.24 -7.25
N PRO A 8 2.20 -9.48 -6.13
CA PRO A 8 2.03 -10.83 -5.64
C PRO A 8 1.34 -11.66 -6.73
N GLN A 9 1.91 -12.82 -7.08
CA GLN A 9 1.25 -13.75 -8.00
C GLN A 9 0.02 -14.35 -7.30
N ASP A 10 -1.14 -13.70 -7.44
CA ASP A 10 -2.44 -14.17 -6.93
C ASP A 10 -2.85 -15.53 -7.51
N PHE A 11 -2.26 -15.90 -8.65
CA PHE A 11 -2.56 -17.14 -9.38
C PHE A 11 -2.43 -18.39 -8.49
N THR A 12 -1.39 -18.49 -7.67
CA THR A 12 -1.12 -19.73 -6.92
C THR A 12 -2.21 -20.04 -5.90
N LEU A 13 -2.62 -19.06 -5.09
CA LEU A 13 -3.65 -19.28 -4.08
C LEU A 13 -5.05 -19.38 -4.68
N GLN A 14 -5.33 -18.62 -5.75
CA GLN A 14 -6.60 -18.71 -6.45
C GLN A 14 -6.75 -20.09 -7.13
N SER A 15 -5.71 -20.57 -7.81
CA SER A 15 -5.65 -21.91 -8.41
C SER A 15 -5.83 -23.01 -7.36
N LEU A 16 -5.18 -22.91 -6.19
CA LEU A 16 -5.34 -23.86 -5.09
C LEU A 16 -6.77 -23.91 -4.54
N LYS A 17 -7.49 -22.77 -4.54
CA LYS A 17 -8.90 -22.75 -4.13
C LYS A 17 -9.80 -23.38 -5.18
N GLU A 18 -9.55 -23.10 -6.45
CA GLU A 18 -10.33 -23.59 -7.59
C GLU A 18 -10.12 -25.09 -7.84
N SER A 19 -8.89 -25.59 -7.67
CA SER A 19 -8.55 -27.02 -7.74
C SER A 19 -9.10 -27.84 -6.56
N GLY A 20 -9.56 -27.17 -5.50
CA GLY A 20 -9.99 -27.80 -4.25
C GLY A 20 -8.84 -28.25 -3.35
N GLU A 21 -7.58 -28.15 -3.80
CA GLU A 21 -6.38 -28.54 -3.05
C GLU A 21 -6.21 -27.75 -1.76
N PHE A 22 -6.73 -26.53 -1.71
CA PHE A 22 -6.75 -25.73 -0.48
C PHE A 22 -7.53 -26.40 0.66
N ARG A 23 -8.51 -27.27 0.34
CA ARG A 23 -9.25 -28.06 1.34
C ARG A 23 -8.43 -29.24 1.87
N LEU A 24 -7.38 -29.66 1.16
CA LEU A 24 -6.47 -30.74 1.55
C LEU A 24 -5.50 -30.33 2.67
N ILE A 25 -5.31 -29.02 2.90
CA ILE A 25 -4.57 -28.52 4.05
C ILE A 25 -5.34 -28.87 5.33
N GLN A 26 -5.02 -30.00 5.96
CA GLN A 26 -5.75 -30.53 7.12
C GLN A 26 -5.66 -29.61 8.34
N ASP A 27 -4.54 -28.90 8.49
CA ASP A 27 -4.34 -27.94 9.56
C ASP A 27 -5.16 -26.65 9.32
N ARG A 28 -6.19 -26.48 10.17
CA ARG A 28 -7.09 -25.33 10.13
C ARG A 28 -6.38 -24.00 10.45
N GLU A 29 -5.36 -24.02 11.30
CA GLU A 29 -4.58 -22.84 11.65
C GLU A 29 -3.70 -22.38 10.49
N ILE A 30 -3.04 -23.31 9.79
CA ILE A 30 -2.28 -23.00 8.57
C ILE A 30 -3.20 -22.41 7.50
N ARG A 31 -4.37 -23.00 7.29
CA ARG A 31 -5.36 -22.48 6.34
C ARG A 31 -5.80 -21.06 6.66
N ARG A 32 -6.08 -20.77 7.94
CA ARG A 32 -6.44 -19.42 8.41
C ARG A 32 -5.31 -18.41 8.17
N LYS A 33 -4.07 -18.80 8.46
CA LYS A 33 -2.88 -17.96 8.24
C LYS A 33 -2.70 -17.60 6.77
N ILE A 34 -2.85 -18.55 5.84
CA ILE A 34 -2.74 -18.30 4.41
C ILE A 34 -3.83 -17.31 3.93
N LEU A 35 -5.07 -17.49 4.39
CA LEU A 35 -6.15 -16.54 4.06
C LEU A 35 -5.90 -15.15 4.65
N ARG A 36 -5.36 -15.06 5.86
CA ARG A 36 -5.02 -13.77 6.49
C ARG A 36 -3.89 -13.07 5.74
N LEU A 37 -2.87 -13.81 5.30
CA LEU A 37 -1.79 -13.29 4.47
C LEU A 37 -2.32 -12.72 3.15
N GLN A 38 -3.20 -13.46 2.46
CA GLN A 38 -3.81 -12.98 1.22
C GLN A 38 -4.58 -11.67 1.43
N ARG A 39 -5.35 -11.56 2.53
CA ARG A 39 -6.09 -10.33 2.84
C ARG A 39 -5.14 -9.15 3.08
N GLN A 40 -4.03 -9.37 3.77
CA GLN A 40 -3.03 -8.31 3.98
C GLN A 40 -2.44 -7.81 2.65
N TYR A 41 -2.10 -8.71 1.72
CA TYR A 41 -1.64 -8.29 0.38
C TYR A 41 -2.68 -7.47 -0.36
N ARG A 42 -3.97 -7.84 -0.31
CA ARG A 42 -5.03 -7.04 -0.93
C ARG A 42 -5.16 -5.65 -0.32
N PHE A 43 -5.17 -5.55 1.01
CA PHE A 43 -5.23 -4.26 1.68
C PHE A 43 -4.05 -3.36 1.34
N ILE A 44 -2.84 -3.94 1.21
CA ILE A 44 -1.65 -3.19 0.77
C ILE A 44 -1.83 -2.68 -0.66
N ASN A 45 -2.31 -3.51 -1.59
CA ASN A 45 -2.54 -3.10 -2.97
C ASN A 45 -3.60 -2.00 -3.06
N GLU A 46 -4.76 -2.18 -2.40
CA GLU A 46 -5.82 -1.17 -2.36
C GLU A 46 -5.31 0.16 -1.79
N ALA A 47 -4.52 0.11 -0.72
CA ALA A 47 -3.88 1.30 -0.19
C ALA A 47 -2.98 1.93 -1.26
N GLN A 48 -2.07 1.19 -1.90
CA GLN A 48 -1.17 1.72 -2.93
C GLN A 48 -1.91 2.38 -4.09
N ASP A 49 -2.97 1.75 -4.57
CA ASP A 49 -3.81 2.28 -5.65
C ASP A 49 -4.48 3.60 -5.22
N ASN A 50 -5.01 3.68 -4.00
CA ASN A 50 -5.60 4.91 -3.46
C ASN A 50 -4.58 6.06 -3.38
N TYR A 51 -3.33 5.77 -3.05
CA TYR A 51 -2.28 6.80 -3.03
C TYR A 51 -1.88 7.25 -4.41
N GLN A 52 -1.74 6.33 -5.35
CA GLN A 52 -1.47 6.66 -6.74
C GLN A 52 -2.59 7.55 -7.30
N HIS A 53 -3.85 7.19 -7.04
CA HIS A 53 -5.00 8.03 -7.39
C HIS A 53 -4.97 9.41 -6.72
N ALA A 54 -4.55 9.49 -5.45
CA ALA A 54 -4.43 10.77 -4.76
C ALA A 54 -3.32 11.65 -5.35
N LEU A 55 -2.20 11.03 -5.73
CA LEU A 55 -1.10 11.70 -6.41
C LEU A 55 -1.52 12.26 -7.75
N ASP A 56 -2.12 11.42 -8.60
CA ASP A 56 -2.43 11.77 -9.98
C ASP A 56 -3.55 12.80 -10.08
N ASN A 57 -4.56 12.72 -9.21
CA ASN A 57 -5.75 13.57 -9.32
C ASN A 57 -5.69 14.85 -8.47
N TYR A 58 -4.85 14.90 -7.43
CA TYR A 58 -4.84 16.04 -6.50
C TYR A 58 -3.45 16.62 -6.27
N ILE A 59 -2.45 15.80 -5.93
CA ILE A 59 -1.13 16.31 -5.53
C ILE A 59 -0.35 16.86 -6.72
N VAL A 60 -0.20 16.07 -7.79
CA VAL A 60 0.58 16.46 -8.97
C VAL A 60 -0.04 17.67 -9.68
N PRO A 61 -1.37 17.73 -9.92
CA PRO A 61 -2.00 18.90 -10.51
C PRO A 61 -1.80 20.16 -9.65
N LEU A 62 -2.03 20.09 -8.34
CA LEU A 62 -1.89 21.25 -7.46
C LEU A 62 -0.45 21.79 -7.45
N ILE A 63 0.55 20.90 -7.47
CA ILE A 63 1.96 21.30 -7.57
C ILE A 63 2.24 21.95 -8.93
N ASN A 64 1.86 21.30 -10.04
CA ASN A 64 2.13 21.80 -11.39
C ASN A 64 1.46 23.15 -11.67
N GLU A 65 0.29 23.41 -11.09
CA GLU A 65 -0.43 24.67 -11.25
C GLU A 65 0.21 25.83 -10.48
N ASN A 66 0.95 25.55 -9.40
CA ASN A 66 1.37 26.57 -8.44
C ASN A 66 2.88 26.68 -8.27
N ILE A 67 3.66 25.72 -8.76
CA ILE A 67 5.11 25.64 -8.62
C ILE A 67 5.75 25.45 -10.00
N ASP A 68 6.63 26.38 -10.37
CA ASP A 68 7.57 26.22 -11.47
C ASP A 68 8.68 25.28 -11.00
N LEU A 69 8.53 24.00 -11.35
CA LEU A 69 9.47 22.95 -10.99
C LEU A 69 10.83 23.10 -11.66
N ALA A 70 10.92 23.80 -12.81
CA ALA A 70 12.18 24.00 -13.52
C ALA A 70 13.07 25.02 -12.81
N HIS A 71 12.47 26.07 -12.23
CA HIS A 71 13.20 27.14 -11.56
C HIS A 71 13.05 27.13 -10.03
N GLY A 72 12.24 26.22 -9.48
CA GLY A 72 11.99 26.08 -8.04
C GLY A 72 11.24 27.27 -7.44
N ARG A 73 10.33 27.90 -8.18
CA ARG A 73 9.63 29.13 -7.77
C ARG A 73 8.13 28.93 -7.73
N LEU A 74 7.45 29.72 -6.91
CA LEU A 74 5.99 29.77 -6.94
C LEU A 74 5.51 30.54 -8.17
N ILE A 75 4.58 29.96 -8.91
CA ILE A 75 3.85 30.63 -9.99
C ILE A 75 2.81 31.58 -9.35
N THR A 76 2.13 31.09 -8.31
CA THR A 76 1.07 31.82 -7.61
C THR A 76 1.60 32.45 -6.32
N VAL A 77 1.61 33.78 -6.26
CA VAL A 77 2.21 34.58 -5.16
C VAL A 77 1.69 34.21 -3.76
N ASN A 78 0.43 33.77 -3.66
CA ASN A 78 -0.23 33.44 -2.39
C ASN A 78 -0.45 31.94 -2.15
N PHE A 79 0.14 31.05 -2.95
CA PHE A 79 -0.09 29.60 -2.79
C PHE A 79 0.26 29.06 -1.41
N LYS A 80 1.27 29.65 -0.75
CA LYS A 80 1.67 29.29 0.63
C LYS A 80 0.54 29.45 1.66
N ASN A 81 -0.40 30.36 1.41
CA ASN A 81 -1.53 30.64 2.30
C ASN A 81 -2.82 29.97 1.81
N ASP A 82 -2.74 29.11 0.79
CA ASP A 82 -3.90 28.39 0.27
C ASP A 82 -4.28 27.24 1.21
N HIS A 83 -5.53 27.24 1.67
CA HIS A 83 -6.10 26.16 2.48
C HIS A 83 -6.01 24.80 1.77
N ARG A 84 -6.06 24.76 0.44
CA ARG A 84 -5.89 23.53 -0.35
C ARG A 84 -4.54 22.89 -0.13
N LEU A 85 -3.47 23.69 -0.02
CA LEU A 85 -2.12 23.20 0.28
C LEU A 85 -2.06 22.61 1.69
N SER A 86 -2.63 23.30 2.69
CA SER A 86 -2.67 22.80 4.07
C SER A 86 -3.45 21.49 4.19
N ASN A 87 -4.62 21.41 3.54
CA ASN A 87 -5.44 20.19 3.50
C ASN A 87 -4.71 19.04 2.82
N LEU A 88 -4.03 19.31 1.70
CA LEU A 88 -3.25 18.31 0.98
C LEU A 88 -2.13 17.75 1.86
N VAL A 89 -1.33 18.62 2.49
CA VAL A 89 -0.23 18.20 3.36
C VAL A 89 -0.74 17.36 4.52
N MET A 90 -1.81 17.80 5.19
CA MET A 90 -2.39 17.07 6.32
C MET A 90 -2.93 15.69 5.89
N TYR A 91 -3.62 15.64 4.74
CA TYR A 91 -4.10 14.37 4.17
C TYR A 91 -2.94 13.43 3.85
N THR A 92 -1.89 13.92 3.18
CA THR A 92 -0.72 13.12 2.81
C THR A 92 0.01 12.59 4.04
N ILE A 93 0.18 13.39 5.10
CA ILE A 93 0.80 12.93 6.35
C ILE A 93 -0.02 11.79 6.96
N ASN A 94 -1.32 11.99 7.13
CA ASN A 94 -2.21 10.98 7.72
C ASN A 94 -2.22 9.68 6.90
N ASP A 95 -2.24 9.78 5.57
CA ASP A 95 -2.21 8.62 4.68
C ASP A 95 -0.86 7.87 4.76
N VAL A 96 0.27 8.61 4.77
CA VAL A 96 1.62 8.01 4.93
C VAL A 96 1.76 7.32 6.29
N GLU A 97 1.36 7.97 7.38
CA GLU A 97 1.41 7.38 8.73
C GLU A 97 0.56 6.11 8.82
N SER A 98 -0.66 6.14 8.27
CA SER A 98 -1.56 4.98 8.24
C SER A 98 -0.95 3.81 7.45
N ARG A 99 -0.25 4.08 6.34
CA ARG A 99 0.45 3.06 5.56
C ARG A 99 1.64 2.47 6.29
N ILE A 100 2.43 3.32 6.96
CA ILE A 100 3.56 2.85 7.78
C ILE A 100 3.05 1.88 8.83
N ALA A 101 1.97 2.23 9.53
CA ALA A 101 1.34 1.35 10.51
C ALA A 101 0.83 0.04 9.88
N LEU A 102 0.18 0.11 8.72
CA LEU A 102 -0.27 -1.07 7.97
C LEU A 102 0.88 -2.02 7.60
N TYR A 103 1.99 -1.46 7.12
CA TYR A 103 3.17 -2.22 6.73
C TYR A 103 3.87 -2.84 7.94
N GLN A 104 4.01 -2.09 9.04
CA GLN A 104 4.55 -2.62 10.30
C GLN A 104 3.72 -3.78 10.83
N HIS A 105 2.40 -3.63 10.90
CA HIS A 105 1.51 -4.70 11.35
C HIS A 105 1.57 -5.94 10.42
N SER A 106 1.76 -5.73 9.12
CA SER A 106 1.92 -6.82 8.15
C SER A 106 3.27 -7.54 8.31
N LEU A 107 4.35 -6.80 8.58
CA LEU A 107 5.66 -7.36 8.88
C LEU A 107 5.66 -8.14 10.20
N ASP A 108 5.01 -7.63 11.24
CA ASP A 108 4.85 -8.33 12.51
C ASP A 108 4.13 -9.66 12.31
N PHE A 109 3.04 -9.65 11.53
CA PHE A 109 2.34 -10.87 11.18
C PHE A 109 3.26 -11.86 10.43
N LEU A 110 4.03 -11.42 9.43
CA LEU A 110 4.98 -12.27 8.72
C LEU A 110 6.04 -12.87 9.66
N ASN A 111 6.56 -12.07 10.60
CA ASN A 111 7.52 -12.54 11.60
C ASN A 111 6.93 -13.63 12.51
N THR A 112 5.63 -13.56 12.86
CA THR A 112 4.96 -14.65 13.59
C THR A 112 4.78 -15.93 12.76
N LEU A 113 4.79 -15.83 11.43
CA LEU A 113 4.72 -17.00 10.54
C LEU A 113 6.09 -17.65 10.38
N THR A 114 7.14 -16.86 10.16
CA THR A 114 8.50 -17.35 9.88
C THR A 114 9.22 -17.89 11.12
N SER A 115 9.03 -17.25 12.29
CA SER A 115 9.60 -17.73 13.57
C SER A 115 9.13 -19.13 13.99
N LYS A 116 7.95 -19.57 13.53
CA LYS A 116 7.43 -20.92 13.76
C LYS A 116 7.92 -21.97 12.78
N THR A 117 8.52 -21.57 11.66
CA THR A 117 9.03 -22.49 10.62
C THR A 117 10.51 -22.82 10.75
N THR A 118 11.30 -22.04 11.50
CA THR A 118 12.73 -22.29 11.76
C THR A 118 13.01 -23.19 12.96
N THR A 119 12.00 -23.69 13.67
CA THR A 119 12.16 -24.70 14.73
C THR A 119 11.89 -26.10 14.15
N LYS A 120 12.90 -26.66 13.48
CA LYS A 120 13.05 -28.10 13.25
C LYS A 120 14.53 -28.45 13.16
#